data_AF-A0A7W0FVZ0-F1
#
_entry.id   AF-A0A7W0FVZ0-F1
#
_cell.length_a   1.000
_cell.length_b   1.000
_cell.length_c   1.000
_cell.angle_alpha   90.00
_cell.angle_beta   90.00
_cell.angle_gamma   90.00
#
_symmetry.space_group_name_H-M   'P 1'
#
loop_
_entity.id
_entity.type
_entity.pdbx_description
1 polymer ?
#
loop_
_entity_poly.entity_id
_entity_poly.type
_entity_poly.pdbx_seq_one_letter_code
_entity_poly.pdbx_strand_id
1 'polypeptide(L)'
;MQLSQLPINIKPNQENLESLENKFKIHCFKDIDIQNNCGFKDFLFPNESYPENLKPHLDLGEKGIIVSTGTERSFFDLLFSNSEKCEGVIVVDINPKAKAYVDFNVMLLRISKNRNEYFELSATVPNNISIKNRTDKILEKIIESDLPVNLQEYYSKNLQDFGSVYLKIKRIWADNLNKGDRFISCQYGLNDCQFSKLQNYAKSGNIIATIGSINELEFIQDRNVSIVDISNIHEYVMIALKGNENFNPRVILTDPCPFSKAKYFSHSYSPLSKNERLEFDQLIDKMYNTSLPWILEFINDLGMQDLRCHQSHDEFNYDTKGVYSKNALKEVKKLFSESYIDIPGIGFLNLNSRRDIERLNDLTSSQLKDVAEDKKITMFLNSFVFLWSFMKAETFLAFSQLEGWKEKFEEHFSSNEYYLEGLLKKLKEADCLNQFILEFGQERLNSVKDKVELIHKERISAESRFWEEMVEKAREFSPDFAKEIIEMHRNTNPNFMI
;
A
#
# COMPACT_ATOMS: atom_id res chain seq x y z
N MET A 1 42.27 -36.55 -13.34
CA MET A 1 42.75 -35.14 -13.37
C MET A 1 42.02 -34.39 -12.28
N GLN A 2 42.70 -34.13 -11.16
CA GLN A 2 42.23 -33.25 -10.09
C GLN A 2 42.52 -31.80 -10.52
N LEU A 3 41.50 -30.95 -10.52
CA LEU A 3 41.68 -29.50 -10.55
C LEU A 3 41.32 -28.96 -9.17
N SER A 4 42.36 -28.72 -8.38
CA SER A 4 42.34 -27.90 -7.18
C SER A 4 41.96 -26.47 -7.55
N GLN A 5 40.76 -26.03 -7.18
CA GLN A 5 40.42 -24.60 -7.20
C GLN A 5 40.92 -23.98 -5.88
N LEU A 6 41.99 -23.20 -6.00
CA LEU A 6 42.49 -22.31 -4.95
C LEU A 6 41.42 -21.24 -4.63
N PRO A 7 41.31 -20.79 -3.38
CA PRO A 7 40.44 -19.67 -3.04
C PRO A 7 40.99 -18.39 -3.69
N ILE A 8 40.21 -17.80 -4.59
CA ILE A 8 40.50 -16.50 -5.19
C ILE A 8 40.29 -15.45 -4.10
N ASN A 9 41.39 -14.94 -3.57
CA ASN A 9 41.40 -13.82 -2.63
C ASN A 9 41.18 -12.52 -3.43
N ILE A 10 39.92 -12.23 -3.75
CA ILE A 10 39.54 -10.95 -4.35
C ILE A 10 39.54 -9.91 -3.22
N LYS A 11 40.63 -9.15 -3.09
CA LYS A 11 40.57 -7.87 -2.38
C LYS A 11 39.84 -6.88 -3.29
N PRO A 12 38.67 -6.35 -2.91
CA PRO A 12 38.06 -5.27 -3.67
C PRO A 12 38.97 -4.06 -3.58
N ASN A 13 39.15 -3.34 -4.70
CA ASN A 13 39.67 -1.98 -4.70
C ASN A 13 38.69 -1.10 -3.91
N GLN A 14 38.88 -1.02 -2.59
CA GLN A 14 38.21 -0.06 -1.73
C GLN A 14 38.97 1.26 -1.85
N GLU A 15 38.48 2.18 -2.69
CA GLU A 15 38.45 3.56 -2.24
C GLU A 15 37.81 3.54 -0.84
N ASN A 16 38.47 4.11 0.17
CA ASN A 16 38.07 4.05 1.59
C ASN A 16 36.69 4.72 1.79
N LEU A 17 35.61 4.06 1.38
CA LEU A 17 34.26 4.38 1.77
C LEU A 17 34.16 4.08 3.26
N GLU A 18 33.94 5.12 4.04
CA GLU A 18 33.62 5.03 5.46
C GLU A 18 32.51 3.99 5.69
N SER A 19 32.57 3.19 6.77
CA SER A 19 31.52 2.21 7.07
C SER A 19 30.18 2.91 7.39
N LEU A 20 29.07 2.19 7.21
CA LEU A 20 27.75 2.73 7.56
C LEU A 20 27.66 3.10 9.04
N GLU A 21 28.25 2.28 9.90
CA GLU A 21 28.29 2.52 11.34
C GLU A 21 28.99 3.83 11.71
N ASN A 22 30.15 4.10 11.10
CA ASN A 22 30.89 5.34 11.35
C ASN A 22 30.14 6.56 10.82
N LYS A 23 29.61 6.46 9.59
CA LYS A 23 28.87 7.54 8.95
C LYS A 23 27.59 7.90 9.70
N PHE A 24 26.84 6.91 10.19
CA PHE A 24 25.53 7.09 10.81
C PHE A 24 25.53 6.82 12.32
N LYS A 25 26.67 7.08 12.98
CA LYS A 25 26.91 6.80 14.41
C LYS A 25 25.77 7.20 15.36
N ILE A 26 25.18 8.38 15.13
CA ILE A 26 24.09 8.93 15.95
C ILE A 26 22.81 8.06 15.87
N HIS A 27 22.57 7.41 14.73
CA HIS A 27 21.42 6.54 14.51
C HIS A 27 21.68 5.13 15.04
N CYS A 28 22.91 4.62 14.87
CA CYS A 28 23.30 3.26 15.25
C CYS A 28 23.29 3.03 16.76
N PHE A 29 23.83 3.97 17.55
CA PHE A 29 24.06 3.80 18.99
C PHE A 29 23.01 4.49 19.87
N LYS A 30 21.82 4.70 19.32
CA LYS A 30 20.70 5.25 20.07
C LYS A 30 20.17 4.20 21.05
N ASP A 31 20.16 4.53 22.34
CA ASP A 31 19.46 3.71 23.34
C ASP A 31 17.98 3.58 22.95
N ILE A 32 17.44 2.39 23.18
CA ILE A 32 16.06 2.06 22.83
C ILE A 32 15.30 1.61 24.07
N ASP A 33 14.03 2.00 24.14
CA ASP A 33 13.10 1.46 25.12
C ASP A 33 12.31 0.32 24.46
N ILE A 34 12.66 -0.93 24.79
CA ILE A 34 11.96 -2.11 24.27
C ILE A 34 10.54 -2.28 24.84
N GLN A 35 10.15 -1.49 25.86
CA GLN A 35 8.79 -1.46 26.40
C GLN A 35 7.90 -0.45 25.67
N ASN A 36 8.49 0.43 24.86
CA ASN A 36 7.72 1.41 24.11
C ASN A 36 6.82 0.71 23.07
N ASN A 37 5.52 0.96 23.17
CA ASN A 37 4.52 0.45 22.23
C ASN A 37 4.37 1.42 21.06
N CYS A 38 4.84 1.02 19.88
CA CYS A 38 4.71 1.79 18.65
C CYS A 38 3.32 1.69 17.98
N GLY A 39 2.35 1.02 18.61
CA GLY A 39 1.01 0.81 18.05
C GLY A 39 0.95 -0.25 16.95
N PHE A 40 2.05 -0.97 16.70
CA PHE A 40 2.15 -2.05 15.72
C PHE A 40 2.52 -3.38 16.39
N LYS A 41 2.15 -4.49 15.76
CA LYS A 41 2.47 -5.83 16.28
C LYS A 41 3.97 -6.10 16.19
N ASP A 42 4.49 -6.87 17.16
CA ASP A 42 5.87 -7.36 17.17
C ASP A 42 6.09 -8.43 16.08
N PHE A 43 6.25 -7.99 14.82
CA PHE A 43 6.67 -8.85 13.72
C PHE A 43 8.19 -9.05 13.75
N LEU A 44 8.65 -9.89 14.67
CA LEU A 44 10.08 -10.13 14.90
C LEU A 44 10.62 -11.36 14.17
N PHE A 45 9.76 -12.08 13.45
CA PHE A 45 10.12 -13.24 12.66
C PHE A 45 9.64 -13.06 11.21
N PRO A 46 10.41 -13.52 10.21
CA PRO A 46 10.00 -13.43 8.82
C PRO A 46 8.82 -14.39 8.57
N ASN A 47 7.73 -13.85 8.02
CA ASN A 47 6.51 -14.57 7.66
C ASN A 47 6.33 -14.73 6.14
N GLU A 48 7.23 -14.16 5.34
CA GLU A 48 7.20 -14.21 3.89
C GLU A 48 8.07 -15.37 3.39
N SER A 49 7.46 -16.31 2.69
CA SER A 49 8.14 -17.53 2.23
C SER A 49 8.95 -17.31 0.95
N TYR A 50 9.90 -18.19 0.69
CA TYR A 50 10.76 -18.22 -0.51
C TYR A 50 11.55 -16.92 -0.75
N PRO A 51 12.30 -16.43 0.25
CA PRO A 51 13.08 -15.19 0.15
C PRO A 51 14.17 -15.23 -0.94
N GLU A 52 14.55 -16.40 -1.45
CA GLU A 52 15.43 -16.50 -2.63
C GLU A 52 14.88 -15.81 -3.88
N ASN A 53 13.55 -15.63 -3.94
CA ASN A 53 12.88 -14.89 -5.00
C ASN A 53 13.13 -13.37 -4.91
N LEU A 54 13.74 -12.85 -3.85
CA LEU A 54 14.23 -11.47 -3.81
C LEU A 54 15.37 -11.23 -4.80
N LYS A 55 16.16 -12.28 -5.11
CA LYS A 55 17.40 -12.14 -5.88
C LYS A 55 17.21 -11.43 -7.23
N PRO A 56 16.24 -11.82 -8.09
CA PRO A 56 16.04 -11.14 -9.38
C PRO A 56 15.71 -9.65 -9.23
N HIS A 57 15.02 -9.24 -8.17
CA HIS A 57 14.70 -7.84 -7.89
C HIS A 57 15.93 -7.07 -7.38
N LEU A 58 16.73 -7.68 -6.51
CA LEU A 58 17.97 -7.12 -5.99
C LEU A 58 19.03 -6.93 -7.09
N ASP A 59 19.08 -7.84 -8.06
CA ASP A 59 20.04 -7.79 -9.19
C ASP A 59 19.83 -6.55 -10.08
N LEU A 60 18.60 -6.03 -10.14
CA LEU A 60 18.23 -4.80 -10.85
C LEU A 60 18.67 -3.52 -10.13
N GLY A 61 19.08 -3.62 -8.86
CA GLY A 61 19.68 -2.51 -8.13
C GLY A 61 21.03 -2.08 -8.72
N GLU A 62 21.31 -0.78 -8.59
CA GLU A 62 22.63 -0.21 -8.87
C GLU A 62 23.61 -0.48 -7.73
N LYS A 63 24.84 0.03 -7.83
CA LYS A 63 25.80 -0.01 -6.71
C LYS A 63 25.36 0.96 -5.62
N GLY A 64 25.26 0.50 -4.38
CA GLY A 64 24.87 1.35 -3.25
C GLY A 64 24.41 0.55 -2.03
N ILE A 65 23.69 1.22 -1.14
CA ILE A 65 23.14 0.61 0.07
C ILE A 65 21.72 0.08 -0.17
N ILE A 66 21.36 -0.94 0.60
CA ILE A 66 19.98 -1.41 0.75
C ILE A 66 19.39 -0.75 1.99
N VAL A 67 18.19 -0.20 1.88
CA VAL A 67 17.38 0.18 3.03
C VAL A 67 16.25 -0.85 3.14
N SER A 68 16.07 -1.44 4.31
CA SER A 68 15.13 -2.56 4.49
C SER A 68 14.37 -2.38 5.79
N THR A 69 13.14 -2.90 5.85
CA THR A 69 12.32 -2.94 7.07
C THR A 69 12.31 -4.35 7.68
N GLY A 70 12.07 -4.44 8.99
CA GLY A 70 11.92 -5.71 9.70
C GLY A 70 13.20 -6.24 10.33
N THR A 71 13.27 -7.57 10.48
CA THR A 71 14.35 -8.26 11.21
C THR A 71 15.24 -9.11 10.29
N GLU A 72 15.01 -10.42 10.20
CA GLU A 72 15.73 -11.35 9.34
C GLU A 72 15.73 -10.98 7.87
N ARG A 73 14.64 -10.37 7.41
CA ARG A 73 14.45 -10.05 6.00
C ARG A 73 15.61 -9.24 5.46
N SER A 74 16.09 -8.25 6.22
CA SER A 74 17.23 -7.43 5.84
C SER A 74 18.55 -8.22 5.74
N PHE A 75 18.68 -9.33 6.45
CA PHE A 75 19.81 -10.25 6.29
C PHE A 75 19.64 -11.14 5.05
N PHE A 76 18.40 -11.47 4.67
CA PHE A 76 18.11 -12.16 3.41
C PHE A 76 18.41 -11.26 2.20
N ASP A 77 18.10 -9.96 2.28
CA ASP A 77 18.48 -8.97 1.27
C ASP A 77 19.99 -8.97 1.05
N LEU A 78 20.77 -8.87 2.13
CA LEU A 78 22.23 -8.97 2.06
C LEU A 78 22.68 -10.32 1.50
N LEU A 79 22.06 -11.42 1.94
CA LEU A 79 22.42 -12.76 1.53
C LEU A 79 22.26 -12.95 0.02
N PHE A 80 21.20 -12.42 -0.58
CA PHE A 80 20.91 -12.56 -2.01
C PHE A 80 21.47 -11.44 -2.88
N SER A 81 21.86 -10.31 -2.29
CA SER A 81 22.49 -9.20 -3.02
C SER A 81 23.83 -9.57 -3.67
N ASN A 82 24.18 -8.91 -4.77
CA ASN A 82 25.53 -8.98 -5.33
C ASN A 82 26.52 -8.19 -4.45
N SER A 83 27.56 -8.86 -3.93
CA SER A 83 28.56 -8.25 -3.03
C SER A 83 29.47 -7.21 -3.69
N GLU A 84 29.51 -7.17 -5.03
CA GLU A 84 30.24 -6.12 -5.77
C GLU A 84 29.42 -4.83 -5.90
N LYS A 85 28.09 -4.92 -5.78
CA LYS A 85 27.15 -3.79 -5.87
C LYS A 85 26.70 -3.29 -4.49
N CYS A 86 26.45 -4.21 -3.55
CA CYS A 86 25.90 -3.89 -2.25
C CYS A 86 26.99 -3.40 -1.29
N GLU A 87 26.85 -2.17 -0.81
CA GLU A 87 27.78 -1.59 0.17
C GLU A 87 27.41 -1.94 1.62
N GLY A 88 26.16 -2.36 1.86
CA GLY A 88 25.63 -2.72 3.16
C GLY A 88 24.12 -2.56 3.23
N VAL A 89 23.57 -2.75 4.43
CA VAL A 89 22.14 -2.56 4.71
C VAL A 89 21.92 -1.63 5.89
N ILE A 90 20.91 -0.77 5.75
CA ILE A 90 20.35 0.05 6.82
C ILE A 90 18.95 -0.49 7.10
N VAL A 91 18.77 -1.08 8.28
CA VAL A 91 17.45 -1.51 8.73
C VAL A 91 16.73 -0.34 9.39
N VAL A 92 15.56 0.01 8.87
CA VAL A 92 14.72 1.10 9.40
C VAL A 92 13.39 0.49 9.81
N ASP A 93 13.09 0.54 11.10
CA ASP A 93 11.83 0.01 11.64
C ASP A 93 11.26 0.94 12.71
N ILE A 94 9.94 1.08 12.76
CA ILE A 94 9.28 1.90 13.79
C ILE A 94 9.28 1.21 15.15
N ASN A 95 9.41 -0.12 15.18
CA ASN A 95 9.37 -0.92 16.40
C ASN A 95 10.77 -1.02 17.03
N PRO A 96 10.98 -0.50 18.26
CA PRO A 96 12.26 -0.61 18.96
C PRO A 96 12.75 -2.05 19.12
N LYS A 97 11.83 -3.02 19.26
CA LYS A 97 12.19 -4.43 19.37
C LYS A 97 12.81 -4.99 18.08
N ALA A 98 12.42 -4.48 16.90
CA ALA A 98 13.07 -4.87 15.65
C ALA A 98 14.54 -4.39 15.62
N LYS A 99 14.81 -3.15 16.05
CA LYS A 99 16.20 -2.68 16.23
C LYS A 99 16.96 -3.53 17.25
N ALA A 100 16.38 -3.80 18.42
CA ALA A 100 16.98 -4.67 19.44
C ALA A 100 17.37 -6.04 18.88
N TYR A 101 16.48 -6.61 18.08
CA TYR A 101 16.67 -7.90 17.43
C TYR A 101 17.84 -7.87 16.44
N VAL A 102 17.87 -6.88 15.54
CA VAL A 102 18.90 -6.74 14.52
C VAL A 102 20.26 -6.49 15.16
N ASP A 103 20.33 -5.57 16.13
CA ASP A 103 21.57 -5.26 16.84
C ASP A 103 22.15 -6.49 17.56
N PHE A 104 21.29 -7.30 18.18
CA PHE A 104 21.72 -8.56 18.80
C PHE A 104 22.30 -9.54 17.77
N ASN A 105 21.63 -9.69 16.62
CA ASN A 105 22.07 -10.60 15.57
C ASN A 105 23.42 -10.14 14.96
N VAL A 106 23.56 -8.84 14.69
CA VAL A 106 24.81 -8.22 14.20
C VAL A 106 25.93 -8.42 15.20
N MET A 107 25.69 -8.19 16.49
CA MET A 107 26.65 -8.45 17.55
C MET A 107 27.11 -9.90 17.55
N LEU A 108 26.18 -10.87 17.50
CA LEU A 108 26.52 -12.29 17.43
C LEU A 108 27.37 -12.62 16.21
N LEU A 109 27.02 -12.11 15.02
CA LEU A 109 27.81 -12.29 13.80
C LEU A 109 29.25 -11.76 13.96
N ARG A 110 29.45 -10.67 14.69
CA ARG A 110 30.78 -10.08 14.94
C ARG A 110 31.63 -10.92 15.88
N ILE A 111 31.07 -11.28 17.04
CA ILE A 111 31.83 -11.93 18.14
C ILE A 111 32.01 -13.43 17.96
N SER A 112 31.21 -14.08 17.11
CA SER A 112 31.36 -15.50 16.81
C SER A 112 32.60 -15.75 15.94
N LYS A 113 33.41 -16.74 16.33
CA LYS A 113 34.59 -17.19 15.58
C LYS A 113 34.22 -17.91 14.30
N ASN A 114 33.10 -18.65 14.32
CA ASN A 114 32.62 -19.44 13.20
C ASN A 114 31.10 -19.65 13.29
N ARG A 115 30.55 -20.30 12.26
CA ARG A 115 29.12 -20.59 12.14
C ARG A 115 28.58 -21.45 13.28
N ASN A 116 29.31 -22.48 13.73
CA ASN A 116 28.84 -23.36 14.81
C ASN A 116 28.67 -22.57 16.11
N GLU A 117 29.64 -21.73 16.45
CA GLU A 117 29.55 -20.87 17.64
C GLU A 117 28.39 -19.87 17.51
N TYR A 118 28.19 -19.28 16.33
CA TYR A 118 27.02 -18.44 16.07
C TYR A 118 25.70 -19.20 16.25
N PHE A 119 25.60 -20.41 15.70
CA PHE A 119 24.41 -21.24 15.83
C PHE A 119 24.11 -21.54 17.30
N GLU A 120 25.14 -21.90 18.07
CA GLU A 120 25.02 -22.14 19.50
C GLU A 120 24.55 -20.90 20.24
N LEU A 121 25.21 -19.75 20.06
CA LEU A 121 24.92 -18.49 20.78
C LEU A 121 23.58 -17.87 20.42
N SER A 122 23.14 -18.06 19.18
CA SER A 122 21.88 -17.50 18.68
C SER A 122 20.66 -18.39 18.98
N ALA A 123 20.86 -19.66 19.37
CA ALA A 123 19.79 -20.61 19.63
C ALA A 123 18.72 -20.10 20.62
N THR A 124 17.44 -20.32 20.28
CA THR A 124 16.29 -20.00 21.12
C THR A 124 16.42 -20.67 22.49
N VAL A 125 16.04 -19.97 23.57
CA VAL A 125 16.09 -20.49 24.93
C VAL A 125 14.71 -20.48 25.60
N PRO A 126 14.39 -21.45 26.47
CA PRO A 126 13.02 -21.68 26.91
C PRO A 126 12.53 -20.79 28.07
N ASN A 127 13.44 -20.15 28.82
CA ASN A 127 13.07 -19.36 30.00
C ASN A 127 14.10 -18.26 30.32
N ASN A 128 13.72 -17.34 31.22
CA ASN A 128 14.55 -16.18 31.59
C ASN A 128 15.88 -16.56 32.25
N ILE A 129 15.96 -17.67 32.98
CA ILE A 129 17.23 -18.15 33.57
C ILE A 129 18.20 -18.55 32.46
N SER A 130 17.71 -19.25 31.44
CA SER A 130 18.51 -19.62 30.26
C SER A 130 18.92 -18.40 29.44
N ILE A 131 18.09 -17.36 29.35
CA ILE A 131 18.47 -16.07 28.73
C ILE A 131 19.63 -15.44 29.50
N LYS A 132 19.53 -15.36 30.83
CA LYS A 132 20.60 -14.81 31.66
C LYS A 132 21.90 -15.58 31.47
N ASN A 133 21.87 -16.91 31.59
CA ASN A 133 23.08 -17.72 31.38
C ASN A 133 23.67 -17.57 29.97
N ARG A 134 22.83 -17.38 28.95
CA ARG A 134 23.29 -17.14 27.58
C ARG A 134 23.91 -15.76 27.42
N THR A 135 23.28 -14.73 27.98
CA THR A 135 23.77 -13.35 27.92
C THR A 135 25.05 -13.17 28.75
N ASP A 136 25.21 -13.84 29.89
CA ASP A 136 26.46 -13.84 30.66
C ASP A 136 27.64 -14.37 29.82
N LYS A 137 27.44 -15.49 29.11
CA LYS A 137 28.44 -16.02 28.17
C LYS A 137 28.74 -15.07 27.01
N ILE A 138 27.71 -14.41 26.47
CA ILE A 138 27.91 -13.43 25.40
C ILE A 138 28.67 -12.22 25.90
N LEU A 139 28.43 -11.77 27.13
CA LEU A 139 29.14 -10.65 27.75
C LEU A 139 30.64 -10.92 27.85
N GLU A 140 31.04 -12.10 28.32
CA GLU A 140 32.45 -12.53 28.34
C GLU A 140 33.08 -12.38 26.95
N LYS A 141 32.37 -12.82 25.90
CA LYS A 141 32.85 -12.70 24.52
C LYS A 141 32.93 -11.27 24.01
N ILE A 142 32.01 -10.38 24.40
CA ILE A 142 32.08 -8.96 24.04
C ILE A 142 33.35 -8.34 24.64
N ILE A 143 33.62 -8.61 25.91
CA ILE A 143 34.78 -8.08 26.63
C ILE A 143 36.10 -8.59 26.02
N GLU A 144 36.14 -9.86 25.59
CA GLU A 144 37.32 -10.48 24.97
C GLU A 144 37.47 -10.19 23.47
N SER A 145 36.50 -9.53 22.84
CA SER A 145 36.49 -9.28 21.39
C SER A 145 37.39 -8.13 20.95
N ASP A 146 37.66 -8.07 19.65
CA ASP A 146 38.33 -6.97 18.98
C ASP A 146 37.39 -5.80 18.60
N LEU A 147 36.16 -5.79 19.15
CA LEU A 147 35.21 -4.71 18.91
C LEU A 147 35.76 -3.38 19.46
N PRO A 148 35.51 -2.25 18.77
CA PRO A 148 35.74 -0.91 19.30
C PRO A 148 35.10 -0.71 20.70
N VAL A 149 35.78 0.04 21.58
CA VAL A 149 35.35 0.24 22.99
C VAL A 149 33.91 0.74 23.09
N ASN A 150 33.52 1.71 22.26
CA ASN A 150 32.16 2.24 22.24
C ASN A 150 31.10 1.18 21.86
N LEU A 151 31.46 0.21 21.00
CA LEU A 151 30.58 -0.91 20.65
C LEU A 151 30.49 -1.92 21.79
N GLN A 152 31.61 -2.21 22.45
CA GLN A 152 31.60 -3.06 23.63
C GLN A 152 30.70 -2.47 24.72
N GLU A 153 30.82 -1.18 24.99
CA GLU A 153 29.98 -0.44 25.94
C GLU A 153 28.50 -0.47 25.54
N TYR A 154 28.20 -0.15 24.27
CA TYR A 154 26.83 -0.15 23.75
C TYR A 154 26.17 -1.53 23.88
N TYR A 155 26.84 -2.59 23.43
CA TYR A 155 26.27 -3.94 23.50
C TYR A 155 26.19 -4.45 24.93
N SER A 156 27.22 -4.24 25.76
CA SER A 156 27.22 -4.70 27.16
C SER A 156 26.10 -4.05 27.96
N LYS A 157 25.86 -2.75 27.75
CA LYS A 157 24.78 -2.01 28.40
C LYS A 157 23.39 -2.55 28.03
N ASN A 158 23.18 -2.87 26.76
CA ASN A 158 21.86 -3.24 26.22
C ASN A 158 21.62 -4.77 26.13
N LEU A 159 22.61 -5.59 26.51
CA LEU A 159 22.64 -7.03 26.22
C LEU A 159 21.42 -7.79 26.75
N GLN A 160 20.97 -7.47 27.95
CA GLN A 160 19.82 -8.13 28.57
C GLN A 160 18.54 -7.84 27.82
N ASP A 161 18.30 -6.59 27.44
CA ASP A 161 17.12 -6.18 26.70
C ASP A 161 17.11 -6.81 25.31
N PHE A 162 18.22 -6.72 24.59
CA PHE A 162 18.37 -7.30 23.27
C PHE A 162 18.20 -8.82 23.29
N GLY A 163 18.84 -9.49 24.25
CA GLY A 163 18.71 -10.93 24.46
C GLY A 163 17.30 -11.36 24.83
N SER A 164 16.57 -10.55 25.61
CA SER A 164 15.18 -10.83 25.97
C SER A 164 14.23 -10.80 24.78
N VAL A 165 14.56 -10.03 23.74
CA VAL A 165 13.82 -9.97 22.48
C VAL A 165 14.23 -11.13 21.58
N TYR A 166 15.51 -11.23 21.23
CA TYR A 166 16.01 -12.18 20.23
C TYR A 166 15.89 -13.64 20.66
N LEU A 167 16.36 -13.99 21.87
CA LEU A 167 16.53 -15.39 22.28
C LEU A 167 15.21 -16.09 22.66
N LYS A 168 14.10 -15.36 22.79
CA LYS A 168 12.77 -15.93 23.06
C LYS A 168 12.04 -16.36 21.79
N ILE A 169 12.45 -15.85 20.63
CA ILE A 169 11.71 -16.05 19.38
C ILE A 169 12.02 -17.42 18.82
N LYS A 170 10.99 -18.21 18.54
CA LYS A 170 11.13 -19.46 17.82
C LYS A 170 11.45 -19.18 16.36
N ARG A 171 12.71 -19.39 15.98
CA ARG A 171 13.21 -19.15 14.61
C ARG A 171 12.89 -20.32 13.69
N ILE A 172 11.62 -20.40 13.28
CA ILE A 172 11.11 -21.45 12.39
C ILE A 172 11.91 -21.54 11.07
N TRP A 173 12.44 -20.42 10.60
CA TRP A 173 13.29 -20.34 9.40
C TRP A 173 14.70 -20.96 9.60
N ALA A 174 15.20 -21.01 10.84
CA ALA A 174 16.52 -21.56 11.18
C ALA A 174 16.46 -23.03 11.64
N ASP A 175 15.35 -23.42 12.28
CA ASP A 175 15.17 -24.74 12.87
C ASP A 175 14.64 -25.73 11.81
N ASN A 176 15.56 -26.32 11.05
CA ASN A 176 15.35 -27.24 9.91
C ASN A 176 14.45 -28.48 10.16
N LEU A 177 13.98 -28.70 11.37
CA LEU A 177 13.52 -30.03 11.79
C LEU A 177 12.07 -30.36 11.48
N ASN A 178 11.20 -29.43 11.07
CA ASN A 178 9.78 -29.81 10.91
C ASN A 178 8.85 -29.03 9.93
N LYS A 179 9.27 -28.01 9.16
CA LYS A 179 8.30 -27.26 8.31
C LYS A 179 8.84 -26.68 6.99
N GLY A 180 9.01 -27.54 5.97
CA GLY A 180 8.83 -27.22 4.53
C GLY A 180 9.91 -26.36 3.83
N ASP A 181 9.91 -26.42 2.49
CA ASP A 181 10.83 -25.74 1.55
C ASP A 181 10.86 -24.19 1.63
N ARG A 182 10.17 -23.56 2.59
CA ARG A 182 9.87 -22.12 2.57
C ARG A 182 11.06 -21.21 2.84
N PHE A 183 12.12 -21.68 3.51
CA PHE A 183 13.32 -20.90 3.86
C PHE A 183 14.61 -21.68 3.59
N ILE A 184 14.55 -22.70 2.75
CA ILE A 184 15.68 -23.63 2.53
C ILE A 184 16.94 -22.93 2.01
N SER A 185 16.75 -21.81 1.31
CA SER A 185 17.84 -20.99 0.77
C SER A 185 18.44 -19.99 1.77
N CYS A 186 17.90 -19.86 2.99
CA CYS A 186 18.28 -18.85 3.99
C CYS A 186 18.84 -19.45 5.28
N GLN A 187 19.74 -20.42 5.17
CA GLN A 187 20.23 -21.20 6.30
C GLN A 187 21.64 -20.80 6.72
N TYR A 188 21.89 -19.51 6.94
CA TYR A 188 23.23 -19.03 7.33
C TYR A 188 23.66 -19.52 8.73
N GLY A 189 22.74 -20.04 9.55
CA GLY A 189 23.08 -20.80 10.75
C GLY A 189 23.67 -22.19 10.47
N LEU A 190 23.48 -22.74 9.26
CA LEU A 190 23.90 -24.09 8.83
C LEU A 190 24.81 -24.10 7.60
N ASN A 191 24.98 -22.97 6.92
CA ASN A 191 25.80 -22.82 5.71
C ASN A 191 26.97 -21.84 5.93
N ASP A 192 28.21 -22.32 5.82
CA ASP A 192 29.41 -21.53 6.10
C ASP A 192 29.63 -20.37 5.13
N CYS A 193 29.26 -20.52 3.85
CA CYS A 193 29.40 -19.46 2.85
C CYS A 193 28.45 -18.31 3.14
N GLN A 194 27.19 -18.64 3.45
CA GLN A 194 26.17 -17.64 3.80
C GLN A 194 26.52 -16.93 5.11
N PHE A 195 26.96 -17.68 6.13
CA PHE A 195 27.46 -17.13 7.39
C PHE A 195 28.61 -16.14 7.16
N SER A 196 29.63 -16.57 6.41
CA SER A 196 30.82 -15.76 6.15
C SER A 196 30.49 -14.46 5.44
N LYS A 197 29.56 -14.50 4.48
CA LYS A 197 29.08 -13.31 3.79
C LYS A 197 28.46 -12.29 4.76
N LEU A 198 27.52 -12.72 5.59
CA LEU A 198 26.88 -11.82 6.57
C LEU A 198 27.85 -11.34 7.65
N GLN A 199 28.75 -12.23 8.11
CA GLN A 199 29.78 -11.87 9.08
C GLN A 199 30.73 -10.79 8.53
N ASN A 200 31.09 -10.84 7.25
CA ASN A 200 31.95 -9.82 6.64
C ASN A 200 31.28 -8.43 6.62
N TYR A 201 30.00 -8.34 6.27
CA TYR A 201 29.25 -7.08 6.38
C TYR A 201 29.13 -6.61 7.84
N ALA A 202 28.85 -7.53 8.77
CA ALA A 202 28.73 -7.20 10.18
C ALA A 202 30.04 -6.64 10.73
N LYS A 203 31.17 -7.33 10.52
CA LYS A 203 32.50 -6.92 11.01
C LYS A 203 33.01 -5.63 10.38
N SER A 204 32.62 -5.34 9.13
CA SER A 204 32.98 -4.08 8.45
C SER A 204 32.12 -2.88 8.85
N GLY A 205 31.11 -3.06 9.73
CA GLY A 205 30.23 -1.96 10.12
C GLY A 205 29.19 -1.59 9.08
N ASN A 206 28.84 -2.51 8.18
CA ASN A 206 27.96 -2.28 7.04
C ASN A 206 26.58 -2.95 7.20
N ILE A 207 26.22 -3.30 8.43
CA ILE A 207 24.85 -3.64 8.85
C ILE A 207 24.53 -2.73 10.02
N ILE A 208 23.57 -1.82 9.86
CA ILE A 208 23.12 -0.94 10.93
C ILE A 208 21.60 -0.98 11.06
N ALA A 209 21.08 -0.73 12.25
CA ALA A 209 19.64 -0.59 12.49
C ALA A 209 19.33 0.73 13.18
N THR A 210 18.23 1.37 12.79
CA THR A 210 17.71 2.61 13.38
C THR A 210 16.20 2.51 13.60
N ILE A 211 15.70 3.31 14.54
CA ILE A 211 14.26 3.50 14.72
C ILE A 211 13.80 4.65 13.84
N GLY A 212 12.76 4.42 13.03
CA GLY A 212 12.16 5.45 12.19
C GLY A 212 11.16 4.88 11.20
N SER A 213 10.45 5.77 10.51
CA SER A 213 9.60 5.36 9.38
C SER A 213 10.46 5.06 8.15
N ILE A 214 10.12 4.01 7.41
CA ILE A 214 10.72 3.72 6.10
C ILE A 214 10.52 4.88 5.09
N ASN A 215 9.57 5.78 5.36
CA ASN A 215 9.32 6.99 4.57
C ASN A 215 10.31 8.13 4.85
N GLU A 216 11.08 8.08 5.95
CA GLU A 216 11.96 9.17 6.40
C GLU A 216 13.44 8.84 6.17
N LEU A 217 13.86 8.88 4.90
CA LEU A 217 15.22 8.50 4.46
C LEU A 217 16.10 9.71 4.11
N GLU A 218 15.77 10.90 4.64
CA GLU A 218 16.55 12.12 4.39
C GLU A 218 17.91 12.07 5.10
N PHE A 219 18.02 11.35 6.22
CA PHE A 219 19.27 11.24 6.98
C PHE A 219 20.39 10.49 6.23
N ILE A 220 20.05 9.73 5.17
CA ILE A 220 21.00 8.98 4.34
C ILE A 220 21.40 9.70 3.06
N GLN A 221 21.14 11.01 2.97
CA GLN A 221 21.36 11.86 1.78
C GLN A 221 22.76 11.81 1.14
N ASP A 222 23.81 11.44 1.89
CA ASP A 222 25.18 11.37 1.37
C ASP A 222 25.55 9.99 0.78
N ARG A 223 24.59 9.07 0.67
CA ARG A 223 24.80 7.71 0.16
C ARG A 223 23.85 7.40 -0.98
N ASN A 224 24.33 6.62 -1.94
CA ASN A 224 23.48 6.10 -3.00
C ASN A 224 22.60 4.97 -2.45
N VAL A 225 21.29 5.19 -2.40
CA VAL A 225 20.33 4.17 -2.01
C VAL A 225 19.92 3.41 -3.26
N SER A 226 20.36 2.16 -3.37
CA SER A 226 20.10 1.32 -4.53
C SER A 226 18.75 0.62 -4.43
N ILE A 227 18.42 0.12 -3.23
CA ILE A 227 17.20 -0.64 -2.97
C ILE A 227 16.50 -0.09 -1.73
N VAL A 228 15.18 -0.01 -1.79
CA VAL A 228 14.32 0.15 -0.60
C VAL A 228 13.35 -1.02 -0.54
N ASP A 229 13.57 -1.93 0.40
CA ASP A 229 12.66 -3.05 0.66
C ASP A 229 11.65 -2.66 1.74
N ILE A 230 10.39 -2.52 1.33
CA ILE A 230 9.28 -2.12 2.18
C ILE A 230 8.40 -3.29 2.66
N SER A 231 8.73 -4.54 2.29
CA SER A 231 7.92 -5.72 2.63
C SER A 231 6.43 -5.48 2.26
N ASN A 232 5.50 -5.77 3.16
CA ASN A 232 4.07 -5.52 2.99
C ASN A 232 3.59 -4.23 3.70
N ILE A 233 4.48 -3.29 4.03
CA ILE A 233 4.10 -2.02 4.72
C ILE A 233 3.06 -1.24 3.92
N HIS A 234 3.12 -1.32 2.58
CA HIS A 234 2.17 -0.68 1.70
C HIS A 234 0.72 -1.10 1.95
N GLU A 235 0.47 -2.26 2.59
CA GLU A 235 -0.86 -2.72 3.00
C GLU A 235 -1.42 -1.98 4.22
N TYR A 236 -0.57 -1.29 4.98
CA TYR A 236 -0.92 -0.67 6.26
C TYR A 236 -0.73 0.84 6.26
N VAL A 237 0.25 1.33 5.50
CA VAL A 237 0.64 2.74 5.49
C VAL A 237 1.00 3.15 4.07
N MET A 238 0.59 4.38 3.73
CA MET A 238 0.98 5.05 2.51
C MET A 238 2.50 5.17 2.39
N ILE A 239 3.04 4.71 1.26
CA ILE A 239 4.48 4.79 0.97
C ILE A 239 4.77 6.17 0.38
N ALA A 240 5.58 6.96 1.08
CA ALA A 240 5.94 8.33 0.74
C ALA A 240 7.43 8.55 1.02
N LEU A 241 8.29 7.86 0.27
CA LEU A 241 9.74 7.86 0.51
C LEU A 241 10.33 9.27 0.32
N LYS A 242 10.99 9.78 1.36
CA LYS A 242 11.71 11.05 1.32
C LYS A 242 13.21 10.77 1.30
N GLY A 243 13.88 11.19 0.23
CA GLY A 243 15.32 11.08 0.07
C GLY A 243 15.91 12.34 -0.57
N ASN A 244 17.17 12.26 -1.00
CA ASN A 244 17.88 13.37 -1.65
C ASN A 244 17.39 13.63 -3.10
N GLU A 245 17.96 14.63 -3.77
CA GLU A 245 17.59 15.02 -5.15
C GLU A 245 17.86 13.93 -6.20
N ASN A 246 18.75 12.98 -5.91
CA ASN A 246 19.10 11.85 -6.79
C ASN A 246 18.52 10.52 -6.31
N PHE A 247 17.52 10.56 -5.43
CA PHE A 247 16.97 9.38 -4.77
C PHE A 247 16.06 8.60 -5.74
N ASN A 248 16.66 7.69 -6.50
CA ASN A 248 15.95 6.85 -7.46
C ASN A 248 16.17 5.35 -7.18
N PRO A 249 15.89 4.87 -5.95
CA PRO A 249 16.08 3.46 -5.63
C PRO A 249 15.11 2.59 -6.42
N ARG A 250 15.43 1.31 -6.52
CA ARG A 250 14.43 0.30 -6.82
C ARG A 250 13.70 -0.10 -5.52
N VAL A 251 12.39 0.02 -5.53
CA VAL A 251 11.55 -0.34 -4.39
C VAL A 251 11.11 -1.78 -4.56
N ILE A 252 11.26 -2.59 -3.51
CA ILE A 252 10.80 -3.98 -3.45
C ILE A 252 9.66 -4.05 -2.44
N LEU A 253 8.58 -4.74 -2.82
CA LEU A 253 7.44 -5.02 -1.95
C LEU A 253 7.02 -6.48 -2.05
N THR A 254 6.29 -6.93 -1.06
CA THR A 254 5.87 -8.33 -0.95
C THR A 254 4.38 -8.44 -0.71
N ASP A 255 3.75 -9.34 -1.46
CA ASP A 255 2.41 -9.85 -1.20
C ASP A 255 2.55 -11.13 -0.37
N PRO A 256 2.27 -11.07 0.95
CA PRO A 256 2.37 -12.21 1.84
C PRO A 256 1.15 -13.13 1.66
N CYS A 257 1.18 -13.97 0.64
CA CYS A 257 0.12 -14.97 0.44
C CYS A 257 0.14 -16.05 1.55
N PRO A 258 -0.85 -16.12 2.47
CA PRO A 258 -0.79 -17.05 3.62
C PRO A 258 -0.88 -18.52 3.22
N PHE A 259 -1.52 -18.79 2.08
CA PHE A 259 -1.82 -20.12 1.56
C PHE A 259 -0.94 -20.52 0.35
N SER A 260 -0.04 -19.65 -0.11
CA SER A 260 0.82 -19.91 -1.27
C SER A 260 2.22 -19.35 -1.07
N LYS A 261 3.02 -19.31 -2.13
CA LYS A 261 4.36 -18.70 -2.09
C LYS A 261 4.20 -17.18 -2.03
N ALA A 262 4.98 -16.52 -1.18
CA ALA A 262 5.02 -15.06 -1.20
C ALA A 262 5.48 -14.58 -2.59
N LYS A 263 4.86 -13.51 -3.08
CA LYS A 263 5.23 -12.89 -4.35
C LYS A 263 5.98 -11.60 -4.07
N TYR A 264 7.00 -11.37 -4.87
CA TYR A 264 7.84 -10.19 -4.78
C TYR A 264 7.61 -9.35 -6.03
N PHE A 265 7.57 -8.05 -5.80
CA PHE A 265 7.31 -7.06 -6.82
C PHE A 265 8.30 -5.95 -6.66
N SER A 266 8.64 -5.28 -7.76
CA SER A 266 9.54 -4.14 -7.70
C SER A 266 9.26 -3.13 -8.79
N HIS A 267 9.69 -1.89 -8.56
CA HIS A 267 9.67 -0.83 -9.56
C HIS A 267 10.82 0.15 -9.31
N SER A 268 11.15 0.96 -10.31
CA SER A 268 12.08 2.06 -10.14
C SER A 268 11.34 3.26 -9.54
N TYR A 269 11.72 3.70 -8.35
CA TYR A 269 11.12 4.87 -7.73
C TYR A 269 11.61 6.14 -8.40
N SER A 270 10.68 7.01 -8.77
CA SER A 270 10.95 8.32 -9.34
C SER A 270 10.28 9.39 -8.48
N PRO A 271 11.02 10.06 -7.58
CA PRO A 271 10.45 11.09 -6.72
C PRO A 271 9.96 12.27 -7.57
N LEU A 272 8.96 12.97 -7.03
CA LEU A 272 8.59 14.28 -7.55
C LEU A 272 9.68 15.32 -7.25
N SER A 273 9.99 16.14 -8.25
CA SER A 273 10.75 17.38 -8.07
C SER A 273 10.00 18.34 -7.13
N LYS A 274 10.69 19.36 -6.61
CA LYS A 274 10.07 20.36 -5.72
C LYS A 274 8.82 21.02 -6.32
N ASN A 275 8.85 21.34 -7.61
CA ASN A 275 7.70 21.95 -8.31
C ASN A 275 6.56 20.94 -8.50
N GLU A 276 6.88 19.69 -8.84
CA GLU A 276 5.87 18.63 -8.96
C GLU A 276 5.25 18.29 -7.59
N ARG A 277 6.02 18.33 -6.49
CA ARG A 277 5.50 18.19 -5.13
C ARG A 277 4.55 19.32 -4.78
N LEU A 278 4.94 20.57 -5.04
CA LEU A 278 4.07 21.72 -4.84
C LEU A 278 2.77 21.61 -5.65
N GLU A 279 2.86 21.15 -6.90
CA GLU A 279 1.68 20.90 -7.73
C GLU A 279 0.81 19.78 -7.14
N PHE A 280 1.42 18.67 -6.71
CA PHE A 280 0.73 17.57 -6.04
C PHE A 280 -0.02 18.09 -4.80
N ASP A 281 0.67 18.78 -3.90
CA ASP A 281 0.09 19.34 -2.68
C ASP A 281 -1.05 20.31 -2.99
N GLN A 282 -0.89 21.20 -3.98
CA GLN A 282 -1.95 22.11 -4.41
C GLN A 282 -3.18 21.40 -4.98
N LEU A 283 -2.99 20.30 -5.72
CA LEU A 283 -4.11 19.50 -6.23
C LEU A 283 -4.81 18.79 -5.08
N ILE A 284 -4.07 18.17 -4.17
CA ILE A 284 -4.62 17.54 -2.97
C ILE A 284 -5.37 18.55 -2.11
N ASP A 285 -4.81 19.72 -1.83
CA ASP A 285 -5.45 20.78 -1.05
C ASP A 285 -6.76 21.23 -1.70
N LYS A 286 -6.78 21.40 -3.03
CA LYS A 286 -8.01 21.74 -3.77
C LYS A 286 -9.05 20.64 -3.65
N MET A 287 -8.64 19.37 -3.76
CA MET A 287 -9.54 18.24 -3.56
C MET A 287 -10.06 18.22 -2.13
N TYR A 288 -9.20 18.37 -1.13
CA TYR A 288 -9.54 18.29 0.30
C TYR A 288 -10.53 19.37 0.75
N ASN A 289 -10.45 20.55 0.13
CA ASN A 289 -11.38 21.65 0.36
C ASN A 289 -12.76 21.43 -0.30
N THR A 290 -12.94 20.32 -1.04
CA THR A 290 -14.25 19.82 -1.48
C THR A 290 -14.82 18.80 -0.50
N SER A 291 -16.13 18.56 -0.55
CA SER A 291 -16.91 18.03 0.58
C SER A 291 -16.80 16.52 0.87
N LEU A 292 -15.73 15.83 0.44
CA LEU A 292 -15.67 14.36 0.45
C LEU A 292 -14.69 13.77 1.48
N PRO A 293 -15.18 12.97 2.46
CA PRO A 293 -14.35 12.09 3.28
C PRO A 293 -13.58 11.02 2.48
N TRP A 294 -14.07 10.64 1.30
CA TRP A 294 -13.44 9.61 0.45
C TRP A 294 -12.12 10.08 -0.19
N ILE A 295 -11.73 11.35 -0.20
CA ILE A 295 -10.40 11.73 -0.73
C ILE A 295 -9.28 11.15 0.13
N LEU A 296 -9.50 11.03 1.45
CA LEU A 296 -8.59 10.30 2.31
C LEU A 296 -8.54 8.81 1.95
N GLU A 297 -9.70 8.21 1.69
CA GLU A 297 -9.78 6.83 1.21
C GLU A 297 -9.15 6.68 -0.18
N PHE A 298 -9.31 7.62 -1.11
CA PHE A 298 -8.68 7.65 -2.43
C PHE A 298 -7.16 7.83 -2.34
N ILE A 299 -6.65 8.70 -1.44
CA ILE A 299 -5.22 8.85 -1.18
C ILE A 299 -4.66 7.57 -0.53
N ASN A 300 -5.42 6.97 0.38
CA ASN A 300 -5.09 5.66 0.94
C ASN A 300 -5.15 4.56 -0.14
N ASP A 301 -6.09 4.66 -1.08
CA ASP A 301 -6.37 3.73 -2.17
C ASP A 301 -5.41 3.89 -3.35
N LEU A 302 -4.82 5.08 -3.56
CA LEU A 302 -3.70 5.28 -4.47
C LEU A 302 -2.54 4.36 -4.08
N GLY A 303 -2.41 3.99 -2.80
CA GLY A 303 -1.47 2.97 -2.32
C GLY A 303 -2.02 1.53 -2.22
N MET A 304 -3.35 1.33 -2.23
CA MET A 304 -4.01 0.07 -1.84
C MET A 304 -4.90 -0.60 -2.92
N GLN A 305 -5.44 0.14 -3.88
CA GLN A 305 -6.49 -0.39 -4.79
C GLN A 305 -5.97 -1.26 -5.93
N ASP A 306 -4.70 -1.15 -6.35
CA ASP A 306 -4.19 -1.92 -7.50
C ASP A 306 -3.74 -3.36 -7.18
N LEU A 307 -3.90 -3.81 -5.94
CA LEU A 307 -3.61 -5.21 -5.55
C LEU A 307 -4.79 -6.16 -5.82
N ARG A 308 -6.03 -5.64 -5.76
CA ARG A 308 -7.26 -6.47 -5.87
C ARG A 308 -7.72 -6.66 -7.32
N CYS A 309 -7.33 -5.78 -8.23
CA CYS A 309 -7.61 -5.90 -9.67
C CYS A 309 -6.44 -6.60 -10.37
N HIS A 310 -6.29 -7.90 -10.10
CA HIS A 310 -5.39 -8.78 -10.84
C HIS A 310 -5.70 -8.75 -12.33
N GLN A 311 -4.98 -7.95 -13.13
CA GLN A 311 -4.83 -8.08 -14.59
C GLN A 311 -3.81 -7.05 -15.14
N SER A 312 -2.49 -7.32 -14.98
CA SER A 312 -1.34 -6.97 -15.86
C SER A 312 -0.07 -6.52 -15.09
N HIS A 313 1.19 -6.75 -15.48
CA HIS A 313 1.84 -7.72 -16.39
C HIS A 313 3.39 -7.82 -16.23
N ASP A 314 4.01 -7.30 -15.17
CA ASP A 314 5.47 -7.42 -14.96
C ASP A 314 5.84 -7.27 -13.48
N GLU A 315 6.37 -8.33 -12.85
CA GLU A 315 6.80 -8.32 -11.44
C GLU A 315 7.98 -7.36 -11.18
N PHE A 316 8.66 -6.91 -12.24
CA PHE A 316 9.76 -5.97 -12.19
C PHE A 316 9.37 -4.52 -12.49
N ASN A 317 8.10 -4.22 -12.75
CA ASN A 317 7.64 -2.84 -12.95
C ASN A 317 6.30 -2.55 -12.24
N TYR A 318 6.08 -3.21 -11.11
CA TYR A 318 4.86 -3.04 -10.32
C TYR A 318 5.02 -1.86 -9.35
N ASP A 319 4.42 -0.74 -9.72
CA ASP A 319 4.39 0.50 -8.93
C ASP A 319 3.09 0.58 -8.13
N THR A 320 3.20 0.55 -6.80
CA THR A 320 2.07 0.78 -5.87
C THR A 320 1.60 2.23 -5.84
N LYS A 321 2.13 3.08 -6.73
CA LYS A 321 1.82 4.51 -6.87
C LYS A 321 2.01 5.25 -5.54
N GLY A 322 3.17 5.02 -4.90
CA GLY A 322 3.54 5.69 -3.66
C GLY A 322 3.35 7.21 -3.76
N VAL A 323 2.90 7.83 -2.68
CA VAL A 323 2.65 9.27 -2.63
C VAL A 323 3.95 10.04 -2.85
N TYR A 324 3.83 11.17 -3.55
CA TYR A 324 4.95 11.92 -4.11
C TYR A 324 5.82 11.14 -5.11
N SER A 325 5.24 10.19 -5.85
CA SER A 325 5.80 9.66 -7.09
C SER A 325 5.21 10.34 -8.33
N LYS A 326 5.94 10.28 -9.46
CA LYS A 326 5.45 10.77 -10.76
C LYS A 326 4.17 10.09 -11.22
N ASN A 327 4.01 8.80 -10.92
CA ASN A 327 2.80 8.05 -11.23
C ASN A 327 1.62 8.49 -10.36
N ALA A 328 1.83 8.72 -9.06
CA ALA A 328 0.79 9.29 -8.20
C ALA A 328 0.35 10.68 -8.68
N LEU A 329 1.28 11.56 -9.05
CA LEU A 329 0.93 12.88 -9.61
C LEU A 329 0.13 12.75 -10.91
N LYS A 330 0.49 11.81 -11.79
CA LYS A 330 -0.26 11.55 -13.03
C LYS A 330 -1.70 11.13 -12.75
N GLU A 331 -1.92 10.23 -11.79
CA GLU A 331 -3.27 9.79 -11.41
C GLU A 331 -4.07 10.91 -10.72
N VAL A 332 -3.43 11.68 -9.82
CA VAL A 332 -4.07 12.85 -9.19
C VAL A 332 -4.46 13.89 -10.23
N LYS A 333 -3.59 14.18 -11.22
CA LYS A 333 -3.91 15.08 -12.35
C LYS A 333 -5.08 14.56 -13.16
N LYS A 334 -5.07 13.26 -13.48
CA LYS A 334 -6.13 12.61 -14.23
C LYS A 334 -7.46 12.74 -13.49
N LEU A 335 -7.52 12.31 -12.22
CA LEU A 335 -8.71 12.43 -11.39
C LEU A 335 -9.18 13.89 -11.30
N PHE A 336 -8.26 14.82 -11.05
CA PHE A 336 -8.60 16.24 -10.97
C PHE A 336 -9.24 16.72 -12.28
N SER A 337 -8.64 16.37 -13.42
CA SER A 337 -9.14 16.75 -14.74
C SER A 337 -10.43 16.05 -15.16
N GLU A 338 -10.75 14.89 -14.57
CA GLU A 338 -11.93 14.08 -14.90
C GLU A 338 -13.10 14.32 -13.95
N SER A 339 -12.89 14.99 -12.81
CA SER A 339 -13.92 15.11 -11.77
C SER A 339 -14.02 16.47 -11.12
N TYR A 340 -13.08 17.39 -11.33
CA TYR A 340 -13.07 18.69 -10.68
C TYR A 340 -13.19 19.82 -11.69
N ILE A 341 -14.02 20.80 -11.34
CA ILE A 341 -14.17 22.04 -12.10
C ILE A 341 -14.14 23.24 -11.16
N ASP A 342 -13.46 24.30 -11.56
CA ASP A 342 -13.44 25.58 -10.83
C ASP A 342 -14.63 26.42 -11.28
N ILE A 343 -15.53 26.75 -10.36
CA ILE A 343 -16.73 27.52 -10.64
C ILE A 343 -16.57 28.94 -10.07
N PRO A 344 -16.62 30.00 -10.90
CA PRO A 344 -16.53 31.38 -10.42
C PRO A 344 -17.53 31.67 -9.30
N GLY A 345 -17.03 32.20 -8.17
CA GLY A 345 -17.84 32.53 -7.00
C GLY A 345 -18.13 31.37 -6.05
N ILE A 346 -17.91 30.11 -6.45
CA ILE A 346 -18.02 28.94 -5.56
C ILE A 346 -16.64 28.31 -5.26
N GLY A 347 -15.72 28.35 -6.22
CA GLY A 347 -14.46 27.61 -6.20
C GLY A 347 -14.60 26.20 -6.77
N PHE A 348 -13.72 25.29 -6.38
CA PHE A 348 -13.69 23.93 -6.91
C PHE A 348 -14.91 23.11 -6.48
N LEU A 349 -15.53 22.43 -7.45
CA LEU A 349 -16.58 21.44 -7.28
C LEU A 349 -16.08 20.07 -7.73
N ASN A 350 -16.35 19.05 -6.91
CA ASN A 350 -16.22 17.66 -7.33
C ASN A 350 -17.55 17.20 -7.94
N LEU A 351 -17.52 16.83 -9.23
CA LEU A 351 -18.67 16.41 -10.01
C LEU A 351 -19.12 14.97 -9.74
N ASN A 352 -18.52 14.30 -8.76
CA ASN A 352 -19.01 13.04 -8.18
C ASN A 352 -19.55 13.24 -6.75
N SER A 353 -19.53 14.47 -6.24
CA SER A 353 -19.94 14.80 -4.87
C SER A 353 -21.33 15.44 -4.88
N ARG A 354 -22.33 14.71 -4.37
CA ARG A 354 -23.68 15.26 -4.16
C ARG A 354 -23.63 16.59 -3.39
N ARG A 355 -22.86 16.64 -2.30
CA ARG A 355 -22.77 17.82 -1.44
C ARG A 355 -22.14 19.02 -2.16
N ASP A 356 -21.14 18.79 -3.01
CA ASP A 356 -20.57 19.89 -3.79
C ASP A 356 -21.50 20.36 -4.90
N ILE A 357 -22.18 19.44 -5.58
CA ILE A 357 -23.19 19.80 -6.58
C ILE A 357 -24.35 20.59 -5.97
N GLU A 358 -24.79 20.24 -4.77
CA GLU A 358 -25.87 20.98 -4.09
C GLU A 358 -25.51 22.46 -3.85
N ARG A 359 -24.22 22.84 -3.81
CA ARG A 359 -23.77 24.24 -3.70
C ARG A 359 -24.15 25.09 -4.91
N LEU A 360 -24.39 24.47 -6.08
CA LEU A 360 -24.91 25.18 -7.25
C LEU A 360 -26.30 25.75 -7.01
N ASN A 361 -27.06 25.18 -6.06
CA ASN A 361 -28.41 25.65 -5.70
C ASN A 361 -28.42 26.99 -4.94
N ASP A 362 -27.26 27.50 -4.57
CA ASP A 362 -27.09 28.77 -3.86
C ASP A 362 -26.69 29.91 -4.82
N LEU A 363 -26.46 29.59 -6.10
CA LEU A 363 -26.18 30.58 -7.14
C LEU A 363 -27.45 31.30 -7.60
N THR A 364 -27.28 32.55 -7.98
CA THR A 364 -28.31 33.31 -8.71
C THR A 364 -28.42 32.81 -10.16
N SER A 365 -29.56 33.07 -10.82
CA SER A 365 -29.78 32.70 -12.21
C SER A 365 -28.72 33.28 -13.17
N SER A 366 -28.21 34.49 -12.88
CA SER A 366 -27.11 35.09 -13.67
C SER A 366 -25.82 34.29 -13.53
N GLN A 367 -25.46 33.90 -12.30
CA GLN A 367 -24.26 33.11 -12.06
C GLN A 367 -24.39 31.71 -12.66
N LEU A 368 -25.56 31.07 -12.56
CA LEU A 368 -25.80 29.78 -13.19
C LEU A 368 -25.64 29.83 -14.72
N LYS A 369 -26.05 30.94 -15.34
CA LYS A 369 -25.85 31.16 -16.77
C LYS A 369 -24.36 31.26 -17.12
N ASP A 370 -23.60 32.07 -16.39
CA ASP A 370 -22.15 32.20 -16.60
C ASP A 370 -21.44 30.84 -16.44
N VAL A 371 -21.89 30.03 -15.50
CA VAL A 371 -21.40 28.67 -15.26
C VAL A 371 -21.75 27.76 -16.43
N ALA A 372 -23.00 27.76 -16.90
CA ALA A 372 -23.43 26.99 -18.07
C ALA A 372 -22.73 27.39 -19.37
N GLU A 373 -22.16 28.59 -19.47
CA GLU A 373 -21.36 29.02 -20.64
C GLU A 373 -19.91 28.51 -20.59
N ASP A 374 -19.45 27.92 -19.47
CA ASP A 374 -18.13 27.33 -19.36
C ASP A 374 -18.04 26.00 -20.15
N LYS A 375 -17.20 26.00 -21.19
CA LYS A 375 -16.94 24.84 -22.05
C LYS A 375 -16.48 23.60 -21.29
N LYS A 376 -15.86 23.74 -20.11
CA LYS A 376 -15.46 22.60 -19.28
C LYS A 376 -16.67 21.85 -18.75
N ILE A 377 -17.80 22.50 -18.46
CA ILE A 377 -19.01 21.79 -17.99
C ILE A 377 -19.54 20.84 -19.05
N THR A 378 -19.46 21.21 -20.32
CA THR A 378 -19.85 20.34 -21.44
C THR A 378 -19.04 19.04 -21.45
N MET A 379 -17.75 19.08 -21.05
CA MET A 379 -16.92 17.87 -20.94
C MET A 379 -17.42 16.90 -19.87
N PHE A 380 -18.16 17.40 -18.86
CA PHE A 380 -18.68 16.62 -17.75
C PHE A 380 -20.19 16.42 -17.80
N LEU A 381 -20.84 16.71 -18.92
CA LEU A 381 -22.29 16.71 -19.04
C LEU A 381 -22.92 15.38 -18.60
N ASN A 382 -22.24 14.26 -18.84
CA ASN A 382 -22.62 12.94 -18.33
C ASN A 382 -22.75 12.90 -16.81
N SER A 383 -21.66 13.20 -16.09
CA SER A 383 -21.62 13.21 -14.62
C SER A 383 -22.56 14.27 -14.05
N PHE A 384 -22.71 15.38 -14.78
CA PHE A 384 -23.54 16.49 -14.35
C PHE A 384 -25.04 16.15 -14.40
N VAL A 385 -25.52 15.54 -15.49
CA VAL A 385 -26.92 15.12 -15.65
C VAL A 385 -27.30 14.03 -14.64
N PHE A 386 -26.38 13.11 -14.33
CA PHE A 386 -26.56 12.12 -13.26
C PHE A 386 -26.95 12.77 -11.92
N LEU A 387 -26.44 13.97 -11.63
CA LEU A 387 -26.61 14.66 -10.36
C LEU A 387 -27.79 15.64 -10.33
N TRP A 388 -28.56 15.75 -11.41
CA TRP A 388 -29.73 16.66 -11.48
C TRP A 388 -30.81 16.33 -10.46
N SER A 389 -30.96 15.07 -10.07
CA SER A 389 -31.89 14.65 -9.01
C SER A 389 -31.62 15.38 -7.68
N PHE A 390 -30.38 15.83 -7.45
CA PHE A 390 -29.95 16.55 -6.25
C PHE A 390 -30.02 18.08 -6.38
N MET A 391 -30.19 18.64 -7.59
CA MET A 391 -30.27 20.08 -7.83
C MET A 391 -31.71 20.62 -7.76
N LYS A 392 -31.93 21.85 -7.28
CA LYS A 392 -33.23 22.53 -7.38
C LYS A 392 -33.67 22.64 -8.85
N ALA A 393 -34.97 22.71 -9.09
CA ALA A 393 -35.53 22.74 -10.46
C ALA A 393 -34.95 23.90 -11.29
N GLU A 394 -34.91 25.10 -10.70
CA GLU A 394 -34.33 26.29 -11.31
C GLU A 394 -32.85 26.13 -11.67
N THR A 395 -32.08 25.42 -10.83
CA THR A 395 -30.65 25.18 -11.03
C THR A 395 -30.41 24.35 -12.29
N PHE A 396 -31.08 23.20 -12.45
CA PHE A 396 -30.79 22.36 -13.61
C PHE A 396 -31.45 22.89 -14.90
N LEU A 397 -32.56 23.65 -14.81
CA LEU A 397 -33.10 24.37 -15.97
C LEU A 397 -32.13 25.41 -16.53
N ALA A 398 -31.24 25.97 -15.72
CA ALA A 398 -30.16 26.81 -16.25
C ALA A 398 -29.18 26.00 -17.12
N PHE A 399 -29.02 24.71 -16.82
CA PHE A 399 -28.13 23.79 -17.53
C PHE A 399 -28.79 23.01 -18.67
N SER A 400 -30.12 23.04 -18.80
CA SER A 400 -30.86 22.54 -19.98
C SER A 400 -30.67 23.41 -21.23
N GLN A 401 -29.70 24.33 -21.21
CA GLN A 401 -29.25 25.08 -22.37
C GLN A 401 -27.92 24.54 -22.95
N LEU A 402 -27.27 23.59 -22.27
CA LEU A 402 -25.98 23.01 -22.69
C LEU A 402 -26.12 22.10 -23.91
N GLU A 403 -25.37 22.32 -24.98
CA GLU A 403 -25.40 21.43 -26.15
C GLU A 403 -25.14 19.95 -25.75
N GLY A 404 -26.01 19.04 -26.23
CA GLY A 404 -25.92 17.61 -25.93
C GLY A 404 -26.64 17.14 -24.64
N TRP A 405 -27.24 18.04 -23.86
CA TRP A 405 -27.82 17.67 -22.55
C TRP A 405 -28.96 16.67 -22.68
N LYS A 406 -29.75 16.77 -23.76
CA LYS A 406 -30.94 15.94 -23.96
C LYS A 406 -30.56 14.49 -24.20
N GLU A 407 -29.52 14.26 -25.00
CA GLU A 407 -28.98 12.93 -25.29
C GLU A 407 -28.44 12.29 -24.01
N LYS A 408 -27.76 13.09 -23.17
CA LYS A 408 -27.23 12.60 -21.88
C LYS A 408 -28.32 12.35 -20.84
N PHE A 409 -29.37 13.15 -20.86
CA PHE A 409 -30.58 12.91 -20.08
C PHE A 409 -31.21 11.57 -20.44
N GLU A 410 -31.42 11.31 -21.73
CA GLU A 410 -31.97 10.04 -22.20
C GLU A 410 -31.07 8.86 -21.82
N GLU A 411 -29.76 8.96 -22.04
CA GLU A 411 -28.79 7.92 -21.69
C GLU A 411 -28.87 7.55 -20.21
N HIS A 412 -28.88 8.55 -19.32
CA HIS A 412 -28.90 8.31 -17.88
C HIS A 412 -30.27 7.80 -17.40
N PHE A 413 -31.35 8.54 -17.68
CA PHE A 413 -32.65 8.28 -17.08
C PHE A 413 -33.42 7.14 -17.75
N SER A 414 -33.04 6.69 -18.95
CA SER A 414 -33.67 5.51 -19.59
C SER A 414 -33.43 4.21 -18.82
N SER A 415 -32.44 4.17 -17.92
CA SER A 415 -32.05 2.97 -17.16
C SER A 415 -32.37 3.06 -15.66
N ASN A 416 -32.97 4.17 -15.20
CA ASN A 416 -33.09 4.44 -13.76
C ASN A 416 -34.43 5.09 -13.38
N GLU A 417 -35.45 4.24 -13.22
CA GLU A 417 -36.84 4.62 -12.93
C GLU A 417 -36.99 5.55 -11.73
N TYR A 418 -36.40 5.16 -10.60
CA TYR A 418 -36.54 5.88 -9.33
C TYR A 418 -36.06 7.34 -9.43
N TYR A 419 -34.94 7.57 -10.13
CA TYR A 419 -34.42 8.92 -10.32
C TYR A 419 -35.28 9.73 -11.30
N LEU A 420 -35.82 9.11 -12.36
CA LEU A 420 -36.68 9.80 -13.32
C LEU A 420 -37.98 10.27 -12.66
N GLU A 421 -38.67 9.39 -11.94
CA GLU A 421 -39.90 9.75 -11.23
C GLU A 421 -39.67 10.83 -10.19
N GLY A 422 -38.60 10.69 -9.39
CA GLY A 422 -38.20 11.68 -8.40
C GLY A 422 -37.96 13.06 -9.03
N LEU A 423 -37.27 13.10 -10.18
CA LEU A 423 -37.01 14.34 -10.90
C LEU A 423 -38.29 14.97 -11.46
N LEU A 424 -39.15 14.18 -12.12
CA LEU A 424 -40.40 14.70 -12.69
C LEU A 424 -41.35 15.21 -11.61
N LYS A 425 -41.41 14.53 -10.46
CA LYS A 425 -42.14 15.01 -9.28
C LYS A 425 -41.59 16.35 -8.79
N LYS A 426 -40.27 16.46 -8.64
CA LYS A 426 -39.59 17.70 -8.23
C LYS A 426 -39.86 18.86 -9.19
N LEU A 427 -39.84 18.60 -10.50
CA LEU A 427 -40.20 19.56 -11.54
C LEU A 427 -41.65 20.03 -11.43
N LYS A 428 -42.57 19.11 -11.15
CA LYS A 428 -43.98 19.42 -10.97
C LYS A 428 -44.23 20.25 -9.71
N GLU A 429 -43.58 19.91 -8.60
CA GLU A 429 -43.67 20.64 -7.33
C GLU A 429 -43.12 22.06 -7.44
N ALA A 430 -42.11 22.28 -8.30
CA ALA A 430 -41.54 23.59 -8.58
C ALA A 430 -42.26 24.38 -9.71
N ASP A 431 -43.36 23.85 -10.25
CA ASP A 431 -44.08 24.43 -11.41
C ASP A 431 -43.22 24.65 -12.66
N CYS A 432 -42.17 23.83 -12.82
CA CYS A 432 -41.19 23.90 -13.91
C CYS A 432 -41.37 22.79 -14.96
N LEU A 433 -42.24 21.81 -14.72
CA LEU A 433 -42.40 20.63 -15.57
C LEU A 433 -42.79 20.98 -17.02
N ASN A 434 -43.69 21.95 -17.20
CA ASN A 434 -44.13 22.35 -18.54
C ASN A 434 -42.99 23.01 -19.34
N GLN A 435 -42.17 23.83 -18.69
CA GLN A 435 -40.98 24.42 -19.31
C GLN A 435 -39.97 23.32 -19.69
N PHE A 436 -39.71 22.39 -18.78
CA PHE A 436 -38.85 21.25 -19.08
C PHE A 436 -39.35 20.44 -20.27
N ILE A 437 -40.65 20.14 -20.35
CA ILE A 437 -41.25 19.42 -21.48
C ILE A 437 -41.12 20.22 -22.79
N LEU A 438 -41.33 21.53 -22.74
CA LEU A 438 -41.18 22.41 -23.90
C LEU A 438 -39.74 22.38 -24.44
N GLU A 439 -38.75 22.40 -23.55
CA GLU A 439 -37.33 22.38 -23.91
C GLU A 439 -36.85 20.98 -24.32
N PHE A 440 -37.16 19.95 -23.54
CA PHE A 440 -36.73 18.57 -23.77
C PHE A 440 -37.46 17.95 -24.97
N GLY A 441 -38.76 18.17 -25.07
CA GLY A 441 -39.66 17.56 -26.05
C GLY A 441 -40.51 16.45 -25.44
N GLN A 442 -41.83 16.55 -25.60
CA GLN A 442 -42.80 15.57 -25.09
C GLN A 442 -42.56 14.16 -25.65
N GLU A 443 -42.23 14.04 -26.93
CA GLU A 443 -41.96 12.74 -27.57
C GLU A 443 -40.72 12.06 -26.99
N ARG A 444 -39.65 12.82 -26.73
CA ARG A 444 -38.43 12.32 -26.08
C ARG A 444 -38.73 11.83 -24.66
N LEU A 445 -39.50 12.61 -23.89
CA LEU A 445 -39.91 12.22 -22.54
C LEU A 445 -40.74 10.93 -22.53
N ASN A 446 -41.68 10.79 -23.47
CA ASN A 446 -42.46 9.56 -23.62
C ASN A 446 -41.55 8.37 -23.95
N SER A 447 -40.60 8.54 -24.87
CA SER A 447 -39.64 7.48 -25.22
C SER A 447 -38.79 7.03 -24.03
N VAL A 448 -38.32 7.95 -23.18
CA VAL A 448 -37.58 7.62 -21.95
C VAL A 448 -38.48 6.83 -20.98
N LYS A 449 -39.73 7.27 -20.78
CA LYS A 449 -40.69 6.57 -19.92
C LYS A 449 -40.98 5.15 -20.42
N ASP A 450 -41.21 4.98 -21.72
CA ASP A 450 -41.48 3.68 -22.33
C ASP A 450 -40.29 2.71 -22.12
N LYS A 451 -39.04 3.20 -22.26
CA LYS A 451 -37.84 2.40 -22.00
C LYS A 451 -37.72 1.99 -20.53
N VAL A 452 -37.96 2.93 -19.62
CA VAL A 452 -37.94 2.67 -18.18
C VAL A 452 -39.00 1.65 -17.78
N GLU A 453 -40.23 1.79 -18.28
CA GLU A 453 -41.30 0.83 -18.04
C GLU A 453 -40.96 -0.57 -18.59
N LEU A 454 -40.33 -0.65 -19.76
CA LEU A 454 -39.88 -1.91 -20.34
C LEU A 454 -38.83 -2.58 -19.45
N ILE A 455 -37.81 -1.85 -19.02
CA ILE A 455 -36.76 -2.36 -18.11
C ILE A 455 -37.36 -2.79 -16.78
N HIS A 456 -38.31 -2.02 -16.23
CA HIS A 456 -39.00 -2.38 -14.99
C HIS A 456 -39.76 -3.71 -15.14
N LYS A 457 -40.51 -3.88 -16.24
CA LYS A 457 -41.22 -5.13 -16.56
C LYS A 457 -40.25 -6.31 -16.73
N GLU A 458 -39.13 -6.11 -17.42
CA GLU A 458 -38.09 -7.13 -17.60
C GLU A 458 -37.45 -7.52 -16.27
N ARG A 459 -37.16 -6.53 -15.40
CA ARG A 459 -36.59 -6.76 -14.07
C ARG A 459 -37.56 -7.53 -13.17
N ILE A 460 -38.84 -7.14 -13.13
CA ILE A 460 -39.86 -7.92 -12.41
C ILE A 460 -39.92 -9.35 -12.94
N SER A 461 -39.92 -9.54 -14.27
CA SER A 461 -39.93 -10.88 -14.87
C SER A 461 -38.68 -11.71 -14.53
N ALA A 462 -37.50 -11.09 -14.47
CA ALA A 462 -36.26 -11.75 -14.08
C ALA A 462 -36.22 -12.10 -12.59
N GLU A 463 -36.65 -11.17 -11.72
CA GLU A 463 -36.78 -11.42 -10.28
C GLU A 463 -37.76 -12.57 -10.02
N SER A 464 -38.94 -12.57 -10.65
CA SER A 464 -39.93 -13.65 -10.53
C SER A 464 -39.35 -15.01 -10.93
N ARG A 465 -38.64 -15.10 -12.06
CA ARG A 465 -37.97 -16.33 -12.50
C ARG A 465 -36.89 -16.79 -11.52
N PHE A 466 -36.09 -15.88 -11.00
CA PHE A 466 -35.09 -16.18 -9.97
C PHE A 466 -35.73 -16.79 -8.73
N TRP A 467 -36.84 -16.21 -8.25
CA TRP A 467 -37.56 -16.74 -7.11
C TRP A 467 -38.22 -18.08 -7.38
N GLU A 468 -38.79 -18.31 -8.58
CA GLU A 468 -39.31 -19.60 -9.00
C GLU A 468 -38.22 -20.70 -8.99
N GLU A 469 -37.04 -20.41 -9.57
CA GLU A 469 -35.89 -21.33 -9.56
C GLU A 469 -35.38 -21.61 -8.14
N MET A 470 -35.33 -20.59 -7.28
CA MET A 470 -34.93 -20.73 -5.88
C MET A 470 -35.91 -21.62 -5.11
N VAL A 471 -37.21 -21.47 -5.34
CA VAL A 471 -38.25 -22.31 -4.73
C VAL A 471 -38.16 -23.75 -5.25
N GLU A 472 -37.94 -23.95 -6.54
CA GLU A 472 -37.76 -25.29 -7.13
C GLU A 472 -36.55 -26.01 -6.53
N LYS A 473 -35.39 -25.36 -6.47
CA LYS A 473 -34.19 -25.89 -5.81
C LYS A 473 -34.44 -26.16 -4.32
N ALA A 474 -35.10 -25.25 -3.61
CA ALA A 474 -35.41 -25.45 -2.19
C ALA A 474 -36.30 -26.69 -1.96
N ARG A 475 -37.23 -27.00 -2.87
CA ARG A 475 -38.05 -28.22 -2.80
C ARG A 475 -37.23 -29.50 -2.92
N GLU A 476 -36.12 -29.49 -3.66
CA GLU A 476 -35.20 -30.63 -3.76
C GLU A 476 -34.50 -30.92 -2.42
N PHE A 477 -34.30 -29.90 -1.58
CA PHE A 477 -33.74 -30.03 -0.24
C PHE A 477 -34.79 -30.43 0.79
N SER A 478 -35.85 -29.62 0.96
CA SER A 478 -36.99 -29.98 1.81
C SER A 478 -38.25 -29.12 1.50
N PRO A 479 -39.46 -29.69 1.67
CA PRO A 479 -40.71 -28.93 1.50
C PRO A 479 -40.85 -27.73 2.45
N ASP A 480 -40.30 -27.81 3.66
CA ASP A 480 -40.43 -26.73 4.64
C ASP A 480 -39.46 -25.57 4.35
N PHE A 481 -38.26 -25.86 3.83
CA PHE A 481 -37.34 -24.84 3.37
C PHE A 481 -37.90 -24.06 2.16
N ALA A 482 -38.59 -24.76 1.24
CA ALA A 482 -39.29 -24.09 0.15
C ALA A 482 -40.40 -23.14 0.62
N LYS A 483 -41.12 -23.48 1.72
CA LYS A 483 -42.13 -22.58 2.31
C LYS A 483 -41.49 -21.33 2.91
N GLU A 484 -40.35 -21.47 3.59
CA GLU A 484 -39.62 -20.32 4.14
C GLU A 484 -39.20 -19.34 3.03
N ILE A 485 -38.68 -19.85 1.90
CA ILE A 485 -38.32 -19.03 0.74
C ILE A 485 -39.53 -18.31 0.13
N ILE A 486 -40.68 -18.99 0.01
CA ILE A 486 -41.94 -18.39 -0.47
C ILE A 486 -42.41 -17.28 0.49
N GLU A 487 -42.34 -17.51 1.80
CA GLU A 487 -42.74 -16.54 2.81
C GLU A 487 -41.81 -15.31 2.81
N MET A 488 -40.51 -15.51 2.69
CA MET A 488 -39.53 -14.43 2.50
C MET A 488 -39.83 -13.60 1.24
N HIS A 489 -40.18 -14.26 0.14
CA HIS A 489 -40.52 -13.55 -1.10
C HIS A 489 -41.81 -12.74 -0.97
N ARG A 490 -42.87 -13.31 -0.36
CA ARG A 490 -44.14 -12.58 -0.10
C ARG A 490 -43.93 -11.37 0.81
N ASN A 491 -43.06 -11.47 1.79
CA ASN A 491 -42.73 -10.36 2.69
C ASN A 491 -41.95 -9.23 1.99
N THR A 492 -41.23 -9.54 0.91
CA THR A 492 -40.47 -8.55 0.13
C THR A 492 -41.23 -8.02 -1.08
N ASN A 493 -42.19 -8.77 -1.62
CA ASN A 493 -43.06 -8.36 -2.71
C ASN A 493 -44.52 -8.82 -2.46
N PRO A 494 -45.32 -8.03 -1.72
CA PRO A 494 -46.67 -8.44 -1.28
C PRO A 494 -47.69 -8.60 -2.43
N ASN A 495 -47.34 -8.16 -3.64
CA ASN A 495 -48.19 -8.31 -4.83
C ASN A 495 -47.90 -9.59 -5.63
N PHE A 496 -46.92 -10.39 -5.21
CA PHE A 496 -46.57 -11.64 -5.89
C PHE A 496 -47.49 -12.78 -5.44
N MET A 497 -48.35 -13.27 -6.34
CA MET A 497 -49.11 -14.51 -6.16
C MET A 497 -48.46 -15.63 -6.97
N ILE A 498 -47.91 -16.64 -6.28
CA ILE A 498 -47.57 -17.96 -6.86
C ILE A 498 -48.82 -18.82 -6.91
#